data_AF-A0A969GM79-F1
#
_entry.id   AF-A0A969GM79-F1
#
_cell.length_a   1.000
_cell.length_b   1.000
_cell.length_c   1.000
_cell.angle_alpha   90.00
_cell.angle_beta   90.00
_cell.angle_gamma   90.00
#
_symmetry.space_group_name_H-M   'P 1'
#
loop_
_entity.id
_entity.type
_entity.pdbx_description
1 polymer ?
#
loop_
_entity_poly.entity_id
_entity_poly.type
_entity_poly.pdbx_seq_one_letter_code
_entity_poly.pdbx_strand_id
1 'polypeptide(L)'
;MSELSEFAIQSKAELLFPAHLIPSLRDLRDAEWRALVDRVAALPETHPDSLAFVLMMIELDGCLKCNSNNYKFLRGCYLCATQAVQSFKGTDQELLEMYERAKEELNLRLQQGVRSSNELSLAA
;
A
#
# COMPACT_ATOMS: atom_id res chain seq x y z
N MET A 1 20.54 -23.36 -6.39
CA MET A 1 20.46 -22.13 -7.22
C MET A 1 19.12 -22.13 -7.97
N SER A 2 18.01 -22.04 -7.23
CA SER A 2 16.66 -22.18 -7.79
C SER A 2 15.58 -21.61 -6.86
N GLU A 3 15.94 -20.59 -6.07
CA GLU A 3 15.01 -19.80 -5.24
C GLU A 3 15.11 -18.30 -5.58
N LEU A 4 16.00 -17.94 -6.51
CA LEU A 4 16.24 -16.57 -6.96
C LEU A 4 15.43 -16.21 -8.22
N SER A 5 14.69 -17.17 -8.79
CA SER A 5 13.90 -17.00 -10.02
C SER A 5 12.41 -16.76 -9.78
N GLU A 6 11.90 -16.93 -8.57
CA GLU A 6 10.45 -16.76 -8.31
C GLU A 6 10.09 -15.31 -7.92
N PHE A 7 11.04 -14.56 -7.37
CA PHE A 7 10.95 -13.11 -7.16
C PHE A 7 11.67 -12.29 -8.25
N ALA A 8 12.20 -12.94 -9.28
CA ALA A 8 12.86 -12.28 -10.40
C ALA A 8 11.83 -11.49 -11.22
N ILE A 9 11.76 -10.18 -10.94
CA ILE A 9 11.36 -9.15 -11.89
C ILE A 9 9.96 -9.39 -12.46
N GLN A 10 8.97 -9.42 -11.58
CA GLN A 10 7.63 -9.09 -12.04
C GLN A 10 7.56 -7.56 -12.17
N SER A 11 8.09 -7.03 -13.27
CA SER A 11 7.80 -5.67 -13.75
C SER A 11 6.34 -5.56 -14.20
N LYS A 12 5.41 -6.16 -13.45
CA LYS A 12 3.99 -5.99 -13.67
C LYS A 12 3.63 -4.65 -13.07
N ALA A 13 3.30 -3.74 -13.96
CA ALA A 13 2.64 -2.51 -13.63
C ALA A 13 1.22 -2.86 -13.19
N GLU A 14 0.98 -2.83 -11.89
CA GLU A 14 -0.38 -2.87 -11.36
C GLU A 14 -0.96 -1.46 -11.34
N LEU A 15 -2.28 -1.36 -11.42
CA LEU A 15 -2.95 -0.07 -11.39
C LEU A 15 -2.80 0.61 -10.03
N LEU A 16 -2.74 -0.18 -8.96
CA LEU A 16 -2.60 0.26 -7.58
C LEU A 16 -1.46 -0.49 -6.90
N PHE A 17 -0.95 0.06 -5.80
CA PHE A 17 0.05 -0.61 -4.98
C PHE A 17 -0.52 -1.94 -4.45
N PRO A 18 0.17 -3.06 -4.66
CA PRO A 18 -0.30 -4.38 -4.23
C PRO A 18 0.21 -4.77 -2.83
N ALA A 19 -0.61 -5.49 -2.05
CA ALA A 19 -0.26 -5.91 -0.69
C ALA A 19 0.96 -6.85 -0.62
N HIS A 20 1.16 -7.72 -1.62
CA HIS A 20 2.31 -8.63 -1.64
C HIS A 20 3.68 -7.93 -1.74
N LEU A 21 3.72 -6.64 -2.08
CA LEU A 21 4.96 -5.85 -2.09
C LEU A 21 5.30 -5.23 -0.73
N ILE A 22 4.41 -5.27 0.27
CA ILE A 22 4.66 -4.73 1.62
C ILE A 22 5.98 -5.24 2.23
N PRO A 23 6.28 -6.56 2.24
CA PRO A 23 7.51 -7.07 2.85
C PRO A 23 8.79 -6.51 2.20
N SER A 24 8.72 -6.15 0.92
CA SER A 24 9.87 -5.63 0.17
C SER A 24 10.28 -4.21 0.60
N LEU A 25 9.42 -3.50 1.33
CA LEU A 25 9.68 -2.14 1.81
C LEU A 25 10.39 -2.10 3.18
N ARG A 26 10.55 -3.25 3.83
CA ARG A 26 10.99 -3.38 5.22
C ARG A 26 12.27 -2.64 5.55
N ASP A 27 13.29 -2.80 4.71
CA ASP A 27 14.64 -2.32 4.97
C ASP A 27 14.98 -0.99 4.28
N LEU A 28 13.93 -0.23 3.91
CA LEU A 28 14.10 1.06 3.23
C LEU A 28 14.35 2.24 4.19
N ARG A 29 14.01 2.10 5.48
CA ARG A 29 14.14 3.14 6.51
C ARG A 29 14.50 2.54 7.88
N ASP A 30 14.37 3.31 8.96
CA ASP A 30 14.87 2.96 10.29
C ASP A 30 13.91 2.03 11.05
N ALA A 31 14.15 1.86 12.36
CA ALA A 31 13.52 0.85 13.19
C ALA A 31 11.99 0.96 13.28
N GLU A 32 11.45 2.19 13.33
CA GLU A 32 10.00 2.42 13.44
C GLU A 32 9.27 1.98 12.17
N TRP A 33 9.79 2.36 11.01
CA TRP A 33 9.28 1.90 9.72
C TRP A 33 9.37 0.38 9.58
N ARG A 34 10.53 -0.21 9.91
CA ARG A 34 10.72 -1.66 9.87
C ARG A 34 9.69 -2.38 10.75
N ALA A 35 9.45 -1.91 11.96
CA ALA A 35 8.48 -2.50 12.89
C ALA A 35 7.04 -2.41 12.35
N LEU A 36 6.68 -1.29 11.71
CA LEU A 36 5.39 -1.15 11.04
C LEU A 36 5.24 -2.17 9.91
N VAL A 37 6.23 -2.24 9.00
CA VAL A 37 6.20 -3.16 7.85
C VAL A 37 6.16 -4.62 8.32
N ASP A 38 6.98 -5.02 9.29
CA ASP A 38 6.99 -6.38 9.84
C ASP A 38 5.61 -6.76 10.41
N ARG A 39 4.95 -5.82 11.11
CA ARG A 39 3.60 -6.04 11.65
C ARG A 39 2.56 -6.21 10.55
N VAL A 40 2.53 -5.30 9.56
CA VAL A 40 1.47 -5.34 8.52
C VAL A 40 1.68 -6.47 7.52
N ALA A 41 2.93 -6.83 7.21
CA ALA A 41 3.27 -7.93 6.31
C ALA A 41 2.84 -9.30 6.84
N ALA A 42 2.75 -9.46 8.16
CA ALA A 42 2.31 -10.70 8.80
C ALA A 42 0.79 -10.89 8.78
N LEU A 43 0.02 -9.86 8.40
CA LEU A 43 -1.44 -9.89 8.40
C LEU A 43 -1.99 -10.38 7.06
N PRO A 44 -3.20 -10.97 7.05
CA PRO A 44 -3.90 -11.25 5.81
C PRO A 44 -4.11 -9.97 4.98
N GLU A 45 -4.07 -10.08 3.64
CA GLU A 45 -4.26 -8.92 2.76
C GLU A 45 -5.61 -8.21 2.97
N THR A 46 -6.62 -8.95 3.46
CA THR A 46 -7.97 -8.43 3.78
C THR A 46 -8.07 -7.78 5.15
N HIS A 47 -7.02 -7.87 5.98
CA HIS A 47 -7.03 -7.27 7.31
C HIS A 47 -7.04 -5.73 7.20
N PRO A 48 -7.84 -5.00 8.01
CA PRO A 48 -7.94 -3.55 7.95
C PRO A 48 -6.57 -2.84 8.02
N ASP A 49 -5.68 -3.28 8.91
CA ASP A 49 -4.34 -2.70 9.02
C ASP A 49 -3.45 -2.90 7.78
N SER A 50 -3.61 -4.03 7.07
CA SER A 50 -2.90 -4.27 5.80
C SER A 50 -3.49 -3.39 4.70
N LEU A 51 -4.82 -3.33 4.60
CA LEU A 51 -5.54 -2.48 3.66
C LEU A 51 -5.22 -0.99 3.87
N ALA A 52 -5.07 -0.55 5.12
CA ALA A 52 -4.71 0.82 5.45
C ALA A 52 -3.28 1.15 5.02
N PHE A 53 -2.35 0.19 5.15
CA PHE A 53 -0.99 0.35 4.63
C PHE A 53 -1.00 0.45 3.10
N VAL A 54 -1.79 -0.39 2.42
CA VAL A 54 -1.98 -0.31 0.97
C VAL A 54 -2.56 1.05 0.56
N LEU A 55 -3.57 1.55 1.28
CA LEU A 55 -4.15 2.86 1.02
C LEU A 55 -3.12 3.99 1.17
N MET A 56 -2.33 3.97 2.24
CA MET A 56 -1.23 4.91 2.44
C MET A 56 -0.25 4.89 1.27
N MET A 57 0.15 3.70 0.80
CA MET A 57 1.08 3.56 -0.33
C MET A 57 0.47 4.03 -1.65
N ILE A 58 -0.82 3.78 -1.90
CA ILE A 58 -1.54 4.30 -3.08
C ILE A 58 -1.45 5.83 -3.16
N GLU A 59 -1.60 6.50 -2.02
CA GLU A 59 -1.49 7.96 -1.91
C GLU A 59 -0.05 8.44 -2.07
N LEU A 60 0.90 7.80 -1.39
CA LEU A 60 2.32 8.15 -1.40
C LEU A 60 2.95 7.97 -2.80
N ASP A 61 2.65 6.85 -3.48
CA ASP A 61 3.16 6.55 -4.82
C ASP A 61 2.48 7.39 -5.90
N GLY A 62 1.27 7.87 -5.60
CA GLY A 62 0.39 8.57 -6.52
C GLY A 62 -0.23 7.64 -7.57
N CYS A 63 -0.59 6.41 -7.18
CA CYS A 63 -1.08 5.38 -8.10
C CYS A 63 -2.32 5.83 -8.89
N LEU A 64 -3.21 6.63 -8.29
CA LEU A 64 -4.42 7.14 -8.96
C LEU A 64 -4.13 8.07 -10.17
N LYS A 65 -2.91 8.60 -10.27
CA LYS A 65 -2.44 9.41 -11.40
C LYS A 65 -1.56 8.60 -12.37
N CYS A 66 -1.38 7.30 -12.11
CA CYS A 66 -0.60 6.37 -12.91
C CYS A 66 -1.49 5.75 -13.98
N ASN A 67 -1.02 5.70 -15.24
CA ASN A 67 -1.75 5.10 -16.35
C ASN A 67 -0.76 4.52 -17.37
N SER A 68 -1.25 3.71 -18.31
CA SER A 68 -0.43 2.97 -19.29
C SER A 68 0.51 3.84 -20.14
N ASN A 69 0.25 5.14 -20.25
CA ASN A 69 1.06 6.08 -21.02
C ASN A 69 2.10 6.81 -20.16
N ASN A 70 2.07 6.61 -18.84
CA ASN A 70 3.00 7.23 -17.90
C ASN A 70 4.23 6.34 -17.69
N TYR A 71 5.43 6.95 -17.70
CA TYR A 71 6.69 6.26 -17.40
C TYR A 71 6.64 5.51 -16.05
N LYS A 72 5.95 6.05 -15.04
CA LYS A 72 5.78 5.39 -13.75
C LYS A 72 5.10 4.01 -13.87
N PHE A 73 4.07 3.90 -14.72
CA PHE A 73 3.36 2.64 -14.92
C PHE A 73 4.31 1.61 -15.52
N LEU A 74 4.96 1.97 -16.62
CA LEU A 74 5.89 1.08 -17.33
C LEU A 74 7.09 0.64 -16.46
N ARG A 75 7.46 1.44 -15.46
CA ARG A 75 8.57 1.16 -14.54
C ARG A 75 8.26 0.08 -13.50
N GLY A 76 6.98 -0.17 -13.19
CA GLY A 76 6.55 -1.22 -12.25
C GLY A 76 6.41 -0.74 -10.80
N CYS A 77 5.41 -1.29 -10.10
CA CYS A 77 4.98 -0.81 -8.77
C CYS A 77 6.06 -0.94 -7.70
N TYR A 78 6.86 -2.01 -7.72
CA TYR A 78 7.97 -2.19 -6.79
C TYR A 78 8.98 -1.04 -6.83
N LEU A 79 9.38 -0.62 -8.04
CA LEU A 79 10.33 0.47 -8.22
C LEU A 79 9.71 1.82 -7.82
N CYS A 80 8.43 2.03 -8.10
CA CYS A 80 7.70 3.23 -7.65
C CYS A 80 7.63 3.32 -6.13
N ALA A 81 7.18 2.25 -5.46
CA ALA A 81 7.04 2.19 -4.02
C ALA A 81 8.38 2.37 -3.29
N THR A 82 9.42 1.65 -3.75
CA THR A 82 10.76 1.76 -3.19
C THR A 82 11.27 3.20 -3.26
N GLN A 83 11.14 3.83 -4.44
CA GLN A 83 11.57 5.21 -4.62
C GLN A 83 10.74 6.17 -3.78
N ALA A 84 9.42 5.98 -3.68
CA ALA A 84 8.56 6.87 -2.91
C ALA A 84 8.95 6.90 -1.43
N VAL A 85 9.17 5.74 -0.82
CA VAL A 85 9.60 5.62 0.58
C VAL A 85 11.01 6.18 0.81
N GLN A 86 11.97 5.83 -0.06
CA GLN A 86 13.36 6.29 0.06
C GLN A 86 13.52 7.80 -0.18
N SER A 87 12.71 8.38 -1.07
CA SER A 87 12.76 9.82 -1.38
C SER A 87 11.83 10.68 -0.51
N PHE A 88 11.07 10.05 0.40
CA PHE A 88 10.23 10.77 1.34
C PHE A 88 11.10 11.60 2.28
N LYS A 89 10.93 12.93 2.22
CA LYS A 89 11.76 13.92 2.91
C LYS A 89 11.45 14.07 4.41
N GLY A 90 10.30 13.57 4.84
CA GLY A 90 9.87 13.60 6.24
C GLY A 90 10.51 12.50 7.07
N THR A 91 10.19 12.53 8.36
CA THR A 91 10.64 11.53 9.34
C THR A 91 9.87 10.20 9.21
N ASP A 92 10.39 9.14 9.82
CA ASP A 92 9.68 7.85 9.90
C ASP A 92 8.36 8.01 10.68
N GLN A 93 8.36 8.84 11.71
CA GLN A 93 7.17 9.20 12.47
C GLN A 93 6.08 9.83 11.58
N GLU A 94 6.43 10.70 10.64
CA GLU A 94 5.45 11.26 9.69
C GLU A 94 4.86 10.20 8.76
N LEU A 95 5.62 9.17 8.38
CA LEU A 95 5.09 8.03 7.63
C LEU A 95 4.13 7.20 8.49
N LEU A 96 4.45 7.00 9.76
CA LEU A 96 3.55 6.33 10.71
C LEU A 96 2.25 7.15 10.92
N GLU A 97 2.33 8.48 10.94
CA GLU A 97 1.15 9.35 10.99
C GLU A 97 0.33 9.29 9.69
N MET A 98 0.98 9.17 8.53
CA MET A 98 0.28 8.90 7.27
C MET A 98 -0.47 7.56 7.33
N TYR A 99 0.16 6.53 7.89
CA TYR A 99 -0.47 5.23 8.09
C TYR A 99 -1.69 5.29 9.03
N GLU A 100 -1.58 5.98 10.17
CA GLU A 100 -2.72 6.12 11.09
C GLU A 100 -3.86 6.91 10.46
N ARG A 101 -3.58 7.97 9.69
CA ARG A 101 -4.61 8.67 8.92
C ARG A 101 -5.29 7.77 7.88
N ALA A 102 -4.52 6.92 7.19
CA ALA A 102 -5.08 5.95 6.26
C ALA A 102 -5.96 4.90 6.97
N LYS A 103 -5.62 4.50 8.20
CA LYS A 103 -6.47 3.62 9.02
C LYS A 103 -7.78 4.29 9.39
N GLU A 104 -7.75 5.54 9.83
CA GLU A 104 -8.95 6.32 10.16
C GLU A 104 -9.87 6.46 8.95
N GLU A 105 -9.31 6.83 7.79
CA GLU A 105 -10.05 6.96 6.54
C GLU A 105 -10.66 5.62 6.11
N LEU A 106 -9.89 4.53 6.18
CA LEU A 106 -10.39 3.20 5.87
C LEU A 106 -11.55 2.81 6.80
N ASN A 107 -11.42 3.04 8.10
CA ASN A 107 -12.45 2.74 9.08
C ASN A 107 -13.73 3.54 8.80
N LEU A 108 -13.61 4.83 8.48
CA LEU A 108 -14.74 5.67 8.10
C LEU A 108 -15.45 5.11 6.86
N ARG A 109 -14.70 4.73 5.82
CA ARG A 109 -15.25 4.15 4.59
C ARG A 109 -15.91 2.80 4.80
N LEU A 110 -15.33 1.94 5.63
CA LEU A 110 -15.94 0.66 5.98
C LEU A 110 -17.27 0.86 6.70
N GLN A 111 -17.35 1.81 7.64
CA GLN A 111 -18.60 2.15 8.32
C GLN A 111 -19.66 2.74 7.36
N GLN A 112 -19.24 3.55 6.38
CA GLN A 112 -20.14 4.11 5.36
C GLN A 112 -20.60 3.06 4.33
N GLY A 113 -19.71 2.18 3.91
CA GLY A 113 -20.00 1.09 2.97
C GLY A 113 -21.06 0.13 3.52
N VAL A 114 -21.00 -0.18 4.82
CA VAL A 114 -22.03 -0.98 5.53
C VAL A 114 -23.41 -0.29 5.48
N ARG A 115 -23.47 1.04 5.51
CA ARG A 115 -24.75 1.78 5.39
C ARG A 115 -25.30 1.76 3.97
N SER A 116 -24.45 1.98 2.96
CA SER A 116 -24.86 1.96 1.55
C SER A 116 -25.37 0.57 1.11
N SER A 117 -24.76 -0.50 1.59
CA SER A 117 -25.26 -1.87 1.37
C SER A 117 -26.61 -2.15 2.04
N ASN A 118 -26.84 -1.61 3.25
CA ASN A 118 -28.14 -1.75 3.93
C ASN A 118 -29.26 -0.94 3.26
N GLU A 119 -28.96 0.23 2.69
CA GLU A 119 -29.96 1.04 1.97
C GLU A 119 -30.33 0.43 0.61
N LEU A 120 -29.39 -0.19 -0.10
CA LEU A 120 -29.70 -0.97 -1.31
C LEU A 120 -30.57 -2.21 -1.02
N SER A 121 -30.49 -2.76 0.19
CA SER A 121 -31.26 -3.96 0.57
C SER A 121 -32.69 -3.65 1.04
N LEU A 122 -33.02 -2.38 1.31
CA LEU A 122 -34.38 -1.93 1.68
C LEU A 122 -35.20 -1.39 0.51
N ALA A 123 -34.61 -1.31 -0.69
CA ALA A 123 -35.25 -0.79 -1.91
C ALA A 123 -35.68 -1.88 -2.90
N ALA A 124 -35.75 -3.15 -2.48
CA ALA A 124 -36.25 -4.29 -3.25
C ALA A 124 -37.48 -4.91 -2.58
#